data_AF-W2MF90-F1
#
_entry.id   AF-W2MF90-F1
#
_cell.length_a   1.000
_cell.length_b   1.000
_cell.length_c   1.000
_cell.angle_alpha   90.00
_cell.angle_beta   90.00
_cell.angle_gamma   90.00
#
_symmetry.space_group_name_H-M   'P 1'
#
loop_
_entity.id
_entity.type
_entity.pdbx_description
1 polymer ?
#
loop_
_entity_poly.entity_id
_entity_poly.type
_entity_poly.pdbx_seq_one_letter_code
_entity_poly.pdbx_strand_id
1 'polypeptide(L)'
;MWCIYERQNIVTLGNDTSNRLESSWKQLKDVVDPFMTLDECVAAMMCYQTQMEDWFLAQAFKRSAVQHANYDDKMNHVANVVSEYACGLIETQYDFAVKRAAYSYNEDLSGLFVV
;
A
#
# COMPACT_ATOMS: atom_id res chain seq x y z
N MET A 1 26.19 2.97 21.22
CA MET A 1 27.44 2.90 20.44
C MET A 1 27.92 1.45 20.40
N TRP A 2 27.51 0.64 19.41
CA TRP A 2 27.80 -0.80 19.40
C TRP A 2 28.07 -1.29 17.97
N CYS A 3 29.34 -1.18 17.54
CA CYS A 3 30.21 -2.26 17.04
C CYS A 3 31.42 -1.66 16.28
N ILE A 4 32.63 -1.99 16.72
CA ILE A 4 33.91 -1.67 16.07
C ILE A 4 34.55 -3.02 15.73
N TYR A 5 34.49 -3.45 14.47
CA TYR A 5 35.46 -4.40 13.93
C TYR A 5 35.71 -4.08 12.45
N GLU A 6 36.96 -3.74 12.15
CA GLU A 6 37.45 -3.47 10.81
C GLU A 6 37.86 -4.81 10.18
N ARG A 7 37.06 -5.34 9.25
CA ARG A 7 37.57 -6.29 8.26
C ARG A 7 37.90 -5.50 6.99
N GLN A 8 39.19 -5.47 6.64
CA GLN A 8 39.68 -5.04 5.32
C GLN A 8 39.55 -3.55 4.98
N ASN A 9 39.70 -2.64 5.95
CA ASN A 9 39.82 -1.20 5.68
C ASN A 9 38.57 -0.57 5.04
N ILE A 10 37.40 -1.18 5.27
CA ILE A 10 36.09 -0.67 4.84
C ILE A 10 35.25 -0.45 6.11
N VAL A 11 34.78 0.78 6.32
CA VAL A 11 33.81 1.10 7.37
C VAL A 11 32.45 0.55 6.96
N THR A 12 32.11 -0.67 7.38
CA THR A 12 30.74 -1.17 7.26
C THR A 12 29.92 -0.58 8.39
N LEU A 13 29.03 0.36 8.07
CA LEU A 13 28.07 0.90 9.02
C LEU A 13 27.09 -0.21 9.46
N GLY A 14 27.44 -0.93 10.52
CA GLY A 14 26.56 -1.52 11.53
C GLY A 14 25.34 -2.31 11.07
N ASN A 15 25.49 -3.23 10.11
CA ASN A 15 24.48 -4.28 9.89
C ASN A 15 25.13 -5.66 10.07
N ASP A 16 25.55 -5.94 11.29
CA ASP A 16 26.04 -7.25 11.65
C ASP A 16 24.86 -8.23 11.73
N THR A 17 25.10 -9.51 11.45
CA THR A 17 24.08 -10.56 11.49
C THR A 17 23.30 -10.57 12.82
N SER A 18 23.93 -10.15 13.93
CA SER A 18 23.28 -10.00 15.24
C SER A 18 22.14 -8.97 15.22
N ASN A 19 22.36 -7.78 14.65
CA ASN A 19 21.34 -6.72 14.58
C ASN A 19 20.11 -7.18 13.79
N ARG A 20 20.35 -7.97 12.73
CA ARG A 20 19.27 -8.53 11.90
C ARG A 20 18.50 -9.62 12.64
N LEU A 21 19.18 -10.48 13.39
CA LEU A 21 18.56 -11.50 14.24
C LEU A 21 17.76 -10.86 15.38
N GLU A 22 18.33 -9.88 16.07
CA GLU A 22 17.65 -9.14 17.14
C GLU A 22 16.41 -8.41 16.64
N SER A 23 16.48 -7.78 15.46
CA SER A 23 15.32 -7.15 14.83
C SER A 23 14.22 -8.17 14.48
N SER A 24 14.60 -9.35 13.98
CA SER A 24 13.63 -10.41 13.66
C SER A 24 12.97 -10.95 14.92
N TRP A 25 13.74 -11.12 16.00
CA TRP A 25 13.24 -11.53 17.30
C TRP A 25 12.33 -10.50 17.96
N LYS A 26 12.58 -9.21 17.71
CA LYS A 26 11.69 -8.15 18.16
C LYS A 26 10.32 -8.26 17.50
N GLN A 27 10.26 -8.47 16.19
CA GLN A 27 9.00 -8.63 15.45
C GLN A 27 8.24 -9.88 15.87
N LEU A 28 8.94 -10.99 16.12
CA LEU A 28 8.32 -12.25 16.53
C LEU A 28 7.66 -12.14 17.91
N LYS A 29 8.20 -11.32 18.81
CA LYS A 29 7.62 -11.03 20.12
C LYS A 29 6.30 -10.28 20.05
N ASP A 30 6.02 -9.58 18.96
CA ASP A 30 4.73 -8.92 18.76
C ASP A 30 3.65 -9.91 18.30
N VAL A 31 4.05 -11.09 17.82
CA VAL A 31 3.18 -12.14 17.27
C VAL A 31 2.94 -13.28 18.26
N VAL A 32 3.96 -13.62 19.06
CA VAL A 32 3.93 -14.77 19.99
C VAL A 32 3.77 -14.29 21.43
N ASP A 33 2.80 -14.85 22.14
CA ASP A 33 2.53 -14.54 23.54
C ASP A 33 3.14 -15.61 24.48
N PRO A 34 3.70 -15.24 25.65
CA PRO A 34 4.28 -16.19 26.61
C PRO A 34 3.32 -17.26 27.13
N PHE A 35 2.01 -17.03 27.06
CA PHE A 35 0.96 -17.95 27.49
C PHE A 35 0.50 -18.89 26.37
N MET A 36 0.96 -18.70 25.13
CA MET A 36 0.68 -19.62 24.03
C MET A 36 1.35 -20.97 24.27
N THR A 37 0.63 -22.03 23.93
CA THR A 37 1.20 -23.38 23.83
C THR A 37 2.21 -23.46 22.68
N LEU A 38 3.06 -24.49 22.69
CA LEU A 38 4.13 -24.60 21.68
C LEU A 38 3.58 -24.70 20.25
N ASP A 39 2.48 -25.42 20.07
CA ASP A 39 1.79 -25.57 18.79
C ASP A 39 1.17 -24.24 18.32
N GLU A 40 0.55 -23.47 19.22
CA GLU A 40 0.06 -22.13 18.92
C GLU A 40 1.20 -21.18 18.54
N CYS A 41 2.34 -21.24 19.24
CA CYS A 41 3.54 -20.47 18.90
C CYS A 41 4.02 -20.80 17.48
N VAL A 42 4.15 -22.09 17.16
CA VAL A 42 4.60 -22.55 15.83
C VAL A 42 3.62 -22.10 14.75
N ALA A 43 2.32 -22.28 14.98
CA ALA A 43 1.29 -21.83 14.05
C ALA A 43 1.34 -20.32 13.81
N ALA A 44 1.50 -19.52 14.87
CA ALA A 44 1.62 -18.06 14.77
C ALA A 44 2.86 -17.65 13.97
N MET A 45 4.01 -18.30 14.19
CA MET A 45 5.24 -18.05 13.42
C MET A 45 5.08 -18.40 11.93
N MET A 46 4.46 -19.54 11.62
CA MET A 46 4.17 -19.93 10.24
C MET A 46 3.23 -18.92 9.56
N CYS A 47 2.14 -18.53 10.24
CA CYS A 47 1.21 -17.52 9.75
C CYS A 47 1.89 -16.16 9.51
N TYR A 48 2.79 -15.74 10.40
CA TYR A 48 3.56 -14.51 10.22
C TYR A 48 4.49 -14.61 9.02
N GLN A 49 5.21 -15.71 8.86
CA GLN A 49 6.09 -15.91 7.72
C GLN A 49 5.32 -15.85 6.40
N THR A 50 4.18 -16.53 6.31
CA THR A 50 3.32 -16.49 5.11
C THR A 50 2.85 -15.06 4.80
N GLN A 51 2.41 -14.29 5.80
CA GLN A 51 2.00 -12.90 5.60
C GLN A 51 3.15 -12.02 5.10
N MET A 52 4.36 -12.21 5.64
CA MET A 52 5.54 -11.46 5.22
C MET A 52 5.96 -11.82 3.79
N GLU A 53 5.87 -13.10 3.41
CA GLU A 53 6.10 -13.56 2.04
C GLU A 53 5.06 -12.95 1.08
N ASP A 54 3.77 -13.02 1.41
CA ASP A 54 2.69 -12.44 0.61
C ASP A 54 2.87 -10.92 0.43
N TRP A 55 3.22 -10.21 1.51
CA TRP A 55 3.50 -8.77 1.46
C TRP A 55 4.70 -8.46 0.56
N PHE A 56 5.77 -9.24 0.71
CA PHE A 56 6.96 -9.08 -0.12
C PHE A 56 6.67 -9.34 -1.59
N LEU A 57 5.95 -10.42 -1.90
CA LEU A 57 5.54 -10.75 -3.27
C LEU A 57 4.59 -9.70 -3.83
N ALA A 58 3.63 -9.20 -3.05
CA ALA A 58 2.76 -8.09 -3.45
C ALA A 58 3.58 -6.85 -3.80
N GLN A 59 4.61 -6.52 -3.02
CA GLN A 59 5.49 -5.38 -3.27
C GLN A 59 6.42 -5.61 -4.47
N ALA A 60 6.96 -6.82 -4.63
CA ALA A 60 7.85 -7.17 -5.72
C ALA A 60 7.13 -7.27 -7.07
N PHE A 61 5.90 -7.81 -7.06
CA PHE A 61 5.04 -7.96 -8.23
C PHE A 61 4.08 -6.80 -8.43
N LYS A 62 4.09 -5.77 -7.57
CA LYS A 62 3.47 -4.48 -7.86
C LYS A 62 4.17 -3.93 -9.11
N ARG A 63 3.62 -4.30 -10.28
CA ARG A 63 4.05 -3.78 -11.58
C ARG A 63 4.12 -2.26 -11.44
N SER A 64 5.21 -1.70 -11.95
CA SER A 64 5.40 -0.25 -12.12
C SER A 64 4.06 0.42 -12.34
N ALA A 65 3.76 1.45 -11.55
CA ALA A 65 2.44 2.06 -11.50
C ALA A 65 1.79 2.09 -12.89
N VAL A 66 0.64 1.45 -13.06
CA VAL A 66 -0.07 1.42 -14.33
C VAL A 66 -0.45 2.86 -14.64
N GLN A 67 0.20 3.41 -15.65
CA GLN A 67 0.00 4.76 -16.15
C GLN A 67 -0.76 4.63 -17.46
N HIS A 68 -2.05 4.90 -17.43
CA HIS A 68 -2.85 5.02 -18.63
C HIS A 68 -2.75 6.45 -19.14
N ALA A 69 -2.28 6.63 -20.38
CA ALA A 69 -2.13 7.95 -20.98
C ALA A 69 -3.45 8.75 -21.09
N ASN A 70 -4.58 8.04 -21.07
CA ASN A 70 -5.91 8.64 -21.17
C ASN A 70 -6.54 8.98 -19.81
N TYR A 71 -5.91 8.56 -18.70
CA TYR A 71 -6.41 8.80 -17.36
C TYR A 71 -5.77 10.04 -16.75
N ASP A 72 -6.56 10.80 -16.01
CA ASP A 72 -6.04 11.84 -15.13
C ASP A 72 -5.36 11.22 -13.89
N ASP A 73 -4.71 12.05 -13.07
CA ASP A 73 -3.98 11.58 -11.89
C ASP A 73 -4.86 10.78 -10.92
N LYS A 74 -6.14 11.13 -10.80
CA LYS A 74 -7.09 10.46 -9.90
C LYS A 74 -7.45 9.09 -10.43
N MET A 75 -7.72 8.98 -11.73
CA MET A 75 -8.08 7.73 -12.37
C MET A 75 -6.86 6.78 -12.48
N ASN A 76 -5.66 7.32 -12.70
CA ASN A 76 -4.41 6.56 -12.60
C ASN A 76 -4.17 6.02 -11.19
N HIS A 77 -4.52 6.78 -10.14
CA HIS A 77 -4.43 6.25 -8.78
C HIS A 77 -5.37 5.04 -8.57
N VAL A 78 -6.61 5.13 -9.07
CA VAL A 78 -7.57 4.01 -9.02
C VAL A 78 -7.02 2.78 -9.77
N ALA A 79 -6.48 2.96 -10.98
CA ALA A 79 -5.88 1.88 -11.79
C ALA A 79 -4.76 1.13 -11.07
N ASN A 80 -4.09 1.77 -10.10
CA ASN A 80 -3.02 1.18 -9.31
C ASN A 80 -3.51 0.43 -8.06
N VAL A 81 -4.79 0.54 -7.72
CA VAL A 81 -5.40 -0.06 -6.53
C VAL A 81 -6.37 -1.18 -6.91
N VAL A 82 -7.04 -1.07 -8.06
CA VAL A 82 -8.05 -2.03 -8.50
C VAL A 82 -7.61 -2.80 -9.74
N SER A 83 -8.33 -3.88 -10.07
CA SER A 83 -8.11 -4.61 -11.32
C SER A 83 -8.51 -3.77 -12.54
N GLU A 84 -7.92 -4.04 -13.70
CA GLU A 84 -8.23 -3.35 -14.96
C GLU A 84 -9.74 -3.37 -15.29
N TYR A 85 -10.42 -4.49 -15.01
CA TYR A 85 -11.87 -4.61 -15.17
C TYR A 85 -12.65 -3.65 -14.27
N ALA A 86 -12.31 -3.61 -12.98
CA ALA A 86 -12.95 -2.68 -12.04
C ALA A 86 -12.63 -1.22 -12.40
N CYS A 87 -11.43 -0.97 -12.92
CA CYS A 87 -11.01 0.33 -13.41
C CYS A 87 -11.91 0.83 -14.55
N GLY A 88 -12.20 0.00 -15.55
CA GLY A 88 -13.09 0.37 -16.65
C GLY A 88 -14.54 0.68 -16.20
N LEU A 89 -15.05 -0.04 -15.19
CA LEU A 89 -16.36 0.29 -14.61
C LEU A 89 -16.34 1.66 -13.92
N ILE A 90 -15.28 1.95 -13.16
CA ILE A 90 -15.13 3.23 -12.44
C ILE A 90 -14.93 4.38 -13.42
N GLU A 91 -14.21 4.18 -14.53
CA GLU A 91 -13.95 5.19 -15.55
C GLU A 91 -15.26 5.80 -16.05
N THR A 92 -16.22 4.94 -16.42
CA THR A 92 -17.53 5.39 -16.95
C THR A 92 -18.31 6.25 -15.95
N GLN A 93 -18.27 5.90 -14.67
CA GLN A 93 -18.95 6.64 -13.60
C GLN A 93 -18.22 7.95 -13.28
N TYR A 94 -16.89 7.90 -13.25
CA TYR A 94 -16.02 9.05 -13.02
C TYR A 94 -16.22 10.11 -14.10
N ASP A 95 -16.19 9.70 -15.37
CA ASP A 95 -16.44 10.57 -16.51
C ASP A 95 -17.81 11.23 -16.45
N PHE A 96 -18.84 10.48 -16.11
CA PHE A 96 -20.19 11.02 -15.96
C PHE A 96 -20.26 12.07 -14.84
N ALA A 97 -19.67 11.78 -13.67
CA ALA A 97 -19.68 12.68 -12.52
C ALA A 97 -18.92 13.98 -12.81
N VAL A 98 -17.72 13.88 -13.40
CA VAL A 98 -16.86 15.03 -13.72
C VAL A 98 -17.48 15.90 -14.81
N LYS A 99 -18.00 15.29 -15.88
CA LYS A 99 -18.61 16.02 -17.01
C LYS A 99 -19.95 16.66 -16.62
N ARG A 100 -20.76 16.01 -15.78
CA ARG A 100 -22.07 16.54 -15.35
C ARG A 100 -21.94 17.64 -14.29
N ALA A 101 -20.91 17.59 -13.44
CA ALA A 101 -20.62 18.66 -12.48
C ALA A 101 -20.14 19.98 -13.13
N ALA A 102 -19.82 19.96 -14.43
CA ALA A 102 -19.34 21.13 -15.17
C ALA A 102 -20.46 21.98 -15.83
N TYR A 103 -21.74 21.57 -15.75
CA TYR A 103 -22.85 22.40 -16.23
C TYR A 103 -23.28 23.39 -15.14
N SER A 104 -22.96 24.68 -15.30
CA SER A 104 -23.68 25.73 -14.57
C SER A 104 -25.03 25.91 -15.26
N TYR A 105 -26.11 25.59 -14.55
CA TYR A 105 -27.41 26.07 -14.95
C TYR A 105 -27.41 27.58 -14.67
N ASN A 106 -27.36 28.40 -15.71
CA ASN A 106 -27.84 29.76 -15.57
C ASN A 106 -29.36 29.65 -15.64
N GLU A 107 -30.03 29.59 -14.49
CA GLU A 107 -31.48 29.78 -14.45
C GLU A 107 -31.76 31.19 -14.95
N ASP A 108 -32.32 31.27 -16.15
CA ASP A 108 -32.81 32.52 -16.72
C ASP A 108 -34.05 32.93 -15.90
N LEU A 109 -33.86 33.82 -14.93
CA LEU A 109 -34.91 34.42 -14.10
C LEU A 109 -35.79 35.41 -14.89
N SER A 110 -36.07 35.14 -16.16
CA SER A 110 -36.84 36.01 -17.07
C SER A 110 -38.36 35.89 -16.88
N GLY A 111 -38.84 35.75 -15.63
CA GLY A 111 -40.29 35.61 -15.40
C GLY A 111 -40.81 35.68 -13.97
N LEU A 112 -39.98 35.95 -12.95
CA LEU A 112 -40.47 36.10 -11.57
C LEU A 112 -40.93 37.54 -11.32
N PHE A 113 -42.22 37.80 -11.57
CA PHE A 113 -42.90 38.95 -10.98
C PHE A 113 -43.14 38.65 -9.50
N VAL A 114 -42.49 39.40 -8.62
CA VAL A 114 -42.84 39.44 -7.20
C VAL A 114 -44.13 40.24 -7.08
N VAL A 115 -45.20 39.57 -6.63
CA VAL A 115 -46.45 40.21 -6.19
C VAL A 115 -46.31 40.59 -4.72
#